data_AF-A0A839UFL7-F1
#
_entry.id   AF-A0A839UFL7-F1
#
_cell.length_a   1.000
_cell.length_b   1.000
_cell.length_c   1.000
_cell.angle_alpha   90.00
_cell.angle_beta   90.00
_cell.angle_gamma   90.00
#
_symmetry.space_group_name_H-M   'P 1'
#
loop_
_entity.id
_entity.type
_entity.pdbx_description
1 polymer ?
#
loop_
_entity_poly.entity_id
_entity_poly.type
_entity_poly.pdbx_seq_one_letter_code
_entity_poly.pdbx_strand_id
1 'polypeptide(L)'
;MQELNASLEDRLREAVAERLEVEKGLKAKKEIAELREQFIAALGHDLRNPLASISGGARILQREPMSEKAGRVIALMQGSATRMSGLIHILPDFARGRLGGGIALDRNTELPLRPVLEQVVAELPVGSLDHVIETFDLS
;
A
#
# COMPACT_ATOMS: atom_id res chain seq x y z
N MET A 1 40.64 37.61 27.62
CA MET A 1 40.14 38.11 26.30
C MET A 1 40.56 37.19 25.16
N GLN A 2 41.87 36.94 24.93
CA GLN A 2 42.31 36.02 23.87
C GLN A 2 41.84 34.56 24.07
N GLU A 3 41.94 34.00 25.29
CA GLU A 3 41.46 32.64 25.57
C GLU A 3 39.94 32.47 25.39
N LEU A 4 39.16 33.49 25.77
CA LEU A 4 37.71 33.47 25.60
C LEU A 4 37.33 33.51 24.11
N ASN A 5 38.02 34.32 23.31
CA ASN A 5 37.81 34.36 21.87
C ASN A 5 38.19 33.04 21.19
N ALA A 6 39.31 32.43 21.58
CA ALA A 6 39.72 31.12 21.07
C ALA A 6 38.68 30.03 21.40
N SER A 7 38.15 30.01 22.62
CA SER A 7 37.10 29.07 23.01
C SER A 7 35.78 29.29 22.25
N LEU A 8 35.41 30.55 21.98
CA LEU A 8 34.23 30.88 21.17
C LEU A 8 34.39 30.45 19.71
N GLU A 9 35.57 30.64 19.13
CA GLU A 9 35.87 30.20 17.77
C GLU A 9 35.80 28.67 17.63
N ASP A 10 36.31 27.92 18.61
CA ASP A 10 36.23 26.46 18.61
C ASP A 10 34.80 25.96 18.76
N ARG A 11 34.00 26.55 19.68
CA ARG A 11 32.57 26.21 19.80
C ARG A 11 31.78 26.52 18.54
N LEU A 12 32.10 27.63 17.86
CA LEU A 12 31.46 27.98 16.60
C LEU A 12 31.82 26.97 15.50
N ARG A 13 33.08 26.54 15.42
CA ARG A 13 33.51 25.49 14.48
C ARG A 13 32.79 24.17 14.74
N GLU A 14 32.70 23.76 15.99
CA GLU A 14 32.03 22.52 16.39
C GLU A 14 30.53 22.56 16.05
N ALA A 15 29.83 23.65 16.39
CA ALA A 15 28.42 23.84 16.06
C ALA A 15 28.16 23.88 14.54
N VAL A 16 29.04 24.51 13.76
CA VAL A 16 28.94 24.52 12.29
C VAL A 16 29.16 23.13 11.71
N ALA A 17 30.12 22.37 12.23
CA ALA A 17 30.38 21.00 11.80
C ALA A 17 29.19 20.09 12.11
N GLU A 18 28.65 20.16 13.33
CA GLU A 18 27.47 19.39 13.73
C GLU A 18 26.25 19.72 12.85
N ARG A 19 26.00 21.02 12.62
CA ARG A 19 24.90 21.46 11.74
C ARG A 19 25.07 20.94 10.32
N LEU A 20 26.29 20.96 9.78
CA LEU A 20 26.55 20.45 8.43
C LEU A 20 26.28 18.95 8.32
N GLU A 21 26.64 18.16 9.34
CA GLU A 21 26.34 16.73 9.39
C GLU A 21 24.84 16.45 9.51
N VAL A 22 24.12 17.23 10.31
CA VAL A 22 22.65 17.15 10.40
C VAL A 22 22.00 17.52 9.06
N GLU A 23 22.44 18.58 8.39
CA GLU A 23 21.93 18.99 7.09
C GLU A 23 22.19 17.93 6.01
N LYS A 24 23.38 17.32 5.98
CA LYS A 24 23.69 16.19 5.08
C LYS A 24 22.77 15.01 5.35
N GLY A 25 22.60 14.63 6.62
CA GLY A 25 21.73 13.53 7.02
C GLY A 25 20.27 13.79 6.65
N LEU A 26 19.78 15.02 6.81
CA LEU A 26 18.43 15.42 6.43
C LEU A 26 18.26 15.38 4.90
N LYS A 27 19.24 15.86 4.14
CA LYS A 27 19.21 15.82 2.68
C LYS A 27 19.15 14.38 2.16
N ALA A 28 20.02 13.51 2.66
CA ALA A 28 20.03 12.09 2.28
C ALA A 28 18.68 11.41 2.61
N LYS A 29 18.10 11.70 3.78
CA LYS A 29 16.77 11.17 4.14
C LYS A 29 15.66 11.66 3.21
N LYS A 30 15.70 12.93 2.77
CA LYS A 30 14.75 13.48 1.80
C LYS A 30 14.88 12.82 0.44
N GLU A 31 16.10 12.68 -0.07
CA GLU A 31 16.37 12.01 -1.35
C GLU A 31 15.89 10.55 -1.35
N ILE A 32 16.13 9.81 -0.26
CA ILE A 32 15.62 8.44 -0.09
C ILE A 32 14.09 8.41 -0.04
N ALA A 33 13.46 9.36 0.65
CA ALA A 33 12.00 9.45 0.72
C ALA A 33 11.39 9.71 -0.66
N GLU A 34 11.93 10.66 -1.42
CA GLU A 34 11.49 10.99 -2.78
C GLU A 34 11.65 9.80 -3.73
N LEU A 35 12.80 9.11 -3.69
CA LEU A 35 13.04 7.92 -4.51
C LEU A 35 12.05 6.80 -4.17
N ARG A 36 11.76 6.60 -2.89
CA ARG A 36 10.78 5.62 -2.43
C ARG A 36 9.37 5.95 -2.92
N GLU A 37 8.97 7.22 -2.87
CA GLU A 37 7.67 7.67 -3.39
C GLU A 37 7.54 7.42 -4.89
N GLN A 38 8.57 7.78 -5.67
CA GLN A 38 8.61 7.55 -7.11
C GLN A 38 8.55 6.05 -7.44
N PHE A 39 9.32 5.23 -6.73
CA PHE A 39 9.31 3.77 -6.89
C PHE A 39 7.93 3.18 -6.61
N ILE A 40 7.27 3.59 -5.52
CA ILE A 40 5.93 3.10 -5.17
C ILE A 40 4.88 3.57 -6.17
N ALA A 41 4.98 4.80 -6.67
CA ALA A 41 4.10 5.31 -7.71
C ALA A 41 4.24 4.52 -9.02
N ALA A 42 5.47 4.28 -9.47
CA ALA A 42 5.77 3.49 -10.67
C ALA A 42 5.27 2.04 -10.52
N LEU A 43 5.59 1.39 -9.40
CA LEU A 43 5.12 0.03 -9.12
C LEU A 43 3.59 -0.05 -9.10
N GLY A 44 2.90 0.94 -8.52
CA GLY A 44 1.45 0.98 -8.51
C GLY A 44 0.86 1.08 -9.92
N HIS A 45 1.46 1.88 -10.81
CA HIS A 45 1.06 1.91 -12.22
C HIS A 45 1.30 0.57 -12.92
N ASP A 46 2.48 0.00 -12.74
CA ASP A 46 2.89 -1.23 -13.41
C ASP A 46 2.08 -2.45 -12.95
N LEU A 47 1.56 -2.45 -11.71
CA LEU A 47 0.64 -3.47 -11.21
C LEU A 47 -0.80 -3.26 -11.70
N ARG A 48 -1.24 -2.02 -11.95
CA ARG A 48 -2.59 -1.75 -12.48
C ARG A 48 -2.78 -2.31 -13.89
N ASN A 49 -1.74 -2.27 -14.72
CA ASN A 49 -1.81 -2.76 -16.10
C ASN A 49 -2.13 -4.27 -16.24
N PRO A 50 -1.36 -5.20 -15.65
CA PRO A 50 -1.69 -6.63 -15.72
C PRO A 50 -3.04 -6.93 -15.04
N LEU A 51 -3.38 -6.20 -13.99
CA LEU A 51 -4.67 -6.33 -13.30
C LEU A 51 -5.86 -5.91 -14.17
N ALA A 52 -5.70 -4.82 -14.93
CA ALA A 52 -6.68 -4.39 -15.92
C ALA A 52 -6.84 -5.42 -17.03
N SER A 53 -5.74 -6.01 -17.51
CA SER A 53 -5.76 -7.10 -18.49
C SER A 53 -6.49 -8.34 -17.97
N ILE A 54 -6.22 -8.79 -16.74
CA ILE A 54 -6.91 -9.92 -16.10
C ILE A 54 -8.40 -9.61 -15.95
N SER A 55 -8.74 -8.43 -15.45
CA SER A 55 -10.12 -7.99 -15.25
C SER A 55 -10.89 -7.90 -16.58
N GLY A 56 -10.24 -7.41 -17.63
CA GLY A 56 -10.78 -7.32 -18.98
C GLY A 56 -11.03 -8.69 -19.58
N GLY A 57 -10.04 -9.60 -19.51
CA GLY A 57 -10.17 -10.97 -19.98
C GLY A 57 -11.29 -11.73 -19.25
N ALA A 58 -11.38 -11.59 -17.93
CA ALA A 58 -12.46 -12.16 -17.13
C ALA A 58 -13.84 -11.64 -17.57
N ARG A 59 -13.95 -10.34 -17.88
CA ARG A 59 -15.20 -9.72 -18.38
C ARG A 59 -15.61 -10.21 -19.77
N ILE A 60 -14.63 -10.47 -20.64
CA ILE A 60 -14.86 -11.07 -21.97
C ILE A 60 -15.37 -12.50 -21.81
N LEU A 61 -14.69 -13.31 -21.00
CA LEU A 61 -15.10 -14.70 -20.76
C LEU A 61 -16.51 -14.77 -20.19
N GLN A 62 -16.90 -13.84 -19.31
CA GLN A 62 -18.25 -13.74 -18.75
C GLN A 62 -19.39 -13.61 -19.78
N ARG A 63 -19.08 -13.19 -21.01
CA ARG A 63 -20.06 -13.07 -22.09
C ARG A 63 -20.24 -14.36 -22.90
N GLU A 64 -19.36 -15.34 -22.71
CA GLU A 64 -19.42 -16.61 -23.41
C GLU A 64 -20.31 -17.62 -22.67
N PRO A 65 -20.97 -18.56 -23.38
CA PRO A 65 -21.67 -19.67 -22.75
C PRO A 65 -20.71 -20.49 -21.89
N MET A 66 -21.06 -20.72 -20.63
CA MET A 66 -20.18 -21.41 -19.70
C MET A 66 -20.92 -22.25 -18.68
N SER A 67 -20.21 -23.21 -18.09
CA SER A 67 -20.71 -23.94 -16.93
C SER A 67 -20.84 -23.04 -15.71
N GLU A 68 -21.74 -23.41 -14.80
CA GLU A 68 -21.91 -22.72 -13.52
C GLU A 68 -20.60 -22.64 -12.71
N LYS A 69 -19.77 -23.70 -12.77
CA LYS A 69 -18.45 -23.74 -12.13
C LYS A 69 -17.51 -22.69 -12.72
N ALA A 70 -17.46 -22.55 -14.05
CA ALA A 70 -16.65 -21.53 -14.71
C ALA A 70 -17.12 -20.11 -14.35
N GLY A 71 -18.45 -19.90 -14.28
CA GLY A 71 -19.02 -18.63 -13.83
C GLY A 71 -18.59 -18.25 -12.42
N ARG A 72 -18.62 -19.19 -11.47
CA ARG A 72 -18.13 -18.96 -10.10
C ARG A 72 -16.65 -18.61 -10.06
N VAL A 73 -15.80 -19.32 -10.81
CA VAL A 73 -14.36 -19.03 -10.86
C VAL A 73 -14.09 -17.64 -11.43
N ILE A 74 -14.76 -17.25 -12.51
CA ILE A 74 -14.60 -15.91 -13.10
C ILE A 74 -15.06 -14.81 -12.13
N ALA A 75 -16.16 -15.03 -11.40
CA ALA A 75 -16.62 -14.10 -10.37
C ALA A 75 -15.58 -13.92 -9.25
N LEU A 76 -14.96 -15.01 -8.78
CA LEU A 76 -13.86 -14.95 -7.81
C LEU A 76 -12.65 -14.19 -8.37
N MET A 77 -12.25 -14.44 -9.61
CA MET A 77 -11.15 -13.71 -10.27
C MET A 77 -11.41 -12.20 -10.35
N GLN A 78 -12.61 -11.78 -10.75
CA GLN A 78 -13.00 -10.38 -10.80
C GLN A 78 -13.04 -9.74 -9.42
N GLY A 79 -13.54 -10.49 -8.44
CA GLY A 79 -13.54 -10.11 -7.05
C GLY A 79 -12.14 -9.82 -6.53
N SER A 80 -11.22 -10.76 -6.74
CA SER A 80 -9.81 -10.64 -6.38
C SER A 80 -9.16 -9.44 -7.05
N ALA A 81 -9.43 -9.26 -8.35
CA ALA A 81 -8.86 -8.17 -9.12
C ALA A 81 -9.34 -6.80 -8.62
N THR A 82 -10.62 -6.68 -8.27
CA THR A 82 -11.19 -5.45 -7.67
C THR A 82 -10.49 -5.11 -6.35
N ARG A 83 -10.29 -6.10 -5.48
CA ARG A 83 -9.61 -5.87 -4.19
C ARG A 83 -8.14 -5.49 -4.36
N MET A 84 -7.41 -6.19 -5.24
CA MET A 84 -6.03 -5.84 -5.57
C MET A 84 -5.93 -4.40 -6.09
N SER A 85 -6.90 -3.95 -6.90
CA SER A 85 -6.93 -2.59 -7.43
C SER A 85 -7.06 -1.55 -6.30
N GLY A 86 -7.95 -1.81 -5.33
CA GLY A 86 -8.09 -0.98 -4.13
C GLY A 86 -6.81 -0.92 -3.30
N LEU A 87 -6.15 -2.06 -3.05
CA LEU A 87 -4.89 -2.11 -2.31
C LEU A 87 -3.77 -1.32 -3.00
N ILE A 88 -3.66 -1.44 -4.33
CA ILE A 88 -2.69 -0.69 -5.12
C ILE A 88 -2.99 0.81 -5.06
N HIS A 89 -4.25 1.21 -4.94
CA HIS A 89 -4.63 2.63 -4.81
C HIS A 89 -4.16 3.24 -3.48
N ILE A 90 -4.11 2.47 -2.40
CA ILE A 90 -3.71 2.92 -1.06
C ILE A 90 -2.17 2.96 -0.91
N LEU A 91 -1.43 2.21 -1.72
CA LEU A 91 0.03 2.07 -1.61
C LEU A 91 0.79 3.42 -1.61
N PRO A 92 0.47 4.41 -2.47
CA PRO A 92 1.10 5.73 -2.43
C PRO A 92 0.74 6.54 -1.17
N ASP A 93 -0.48 6.40 -0.65
CA ASP A 93 -0.86 7.05 0.61
C ASP A 93 -0.09 6.45 1.79
N PHE A 94 0.16 5.14 1.78
CA PHE A 94 1.01 4.48 2.78
C PHE A 94 2.47 4.95 2.72
N ALA A 95 3.00 5.15 1.51
CA ALA A 95 4.34 5.70 1.28
C ALA A 95 4.50 7.11 1.87
N ARG A 96 3.47 7.96 1.69
CA ARG A 96 3.39 9.32 2.23
C ARG A 96 3.09 9.34 3.74
N GLY A 97 2.25 8.45 4.25
CA GLY A 97 1.85 8.38 5.65
C GLY A 97 3.01 8.13 6.63
N ARG A 98 4.07 7.43 6.19
CA ARG A 98 5.33 7.27 6.95
C ARG A 98 6.15 8.56 7.05
N LEU A 99 5.78 9.64 6.37
CA LEU A 99 6.39 10.97 6.48
C LEU A 99 5.71 11.85 7.55
N GLY A 100 4.83 11.28 8.38
CA GLY A 100 4.27 11.95 9.56
C GLY A 100 2.84 12.47 9.40
N GLY A 101 2.19 12.24 8.26
CA GLY A 101 0.80 12.66 8.00
C GLY A 101 -0.29 11.66 8.44
N GLY A 102 0.08 10.43 8.82
CA GLY A 102 -0.87 9.37 9.16
C GLY A 102 -1.51 8.69 7.94
N ILE A 103 -2.36 7.69 8.17
CA ILE A 103 -3.16 7.02 7.14
C ILE A 103 -4.56 7.65 7.17
N ALA A 104 -4.97 8.26 6.06
CA ALA A 104 -6.33 8.78 5.92
C ALA A 104 -7.32 7.61 5.87
N LEU A 105 -8.31 7.61 6.77
CA LEU A 105 -9.37 6.60 6.79
C LEU A 105 -10.61 7.17 6.12
N ASP A 106 -11.01 6.57 5.01
CA ASP A 106 -12.35 6.78 4.43
C ASP A 106 -13.32 5.77 5.07
N ARG A 107 -14.15 6.26 6.00
CA ARG A 107 -15.12 5.43 6.72
C ARG A 107 -16.43 5.43 5.95
N ASN A 108 -16.61 4.44 5.08
CA ASN A 108 -17.87 4.24 4.38
C ASN A 108 -18.79 3.29 5.18
N THR A 109 -19.82 3.85 5.81
CA THR A 109 -20.83 3.10 6.59
C THR A 109 -21.95 2.49 5.73
N GLU A 110 -22.00 2.83 4.45
CA GLU A 110 -23.04 2.35 3.52
C GLU A 110 -22.62 1.03 2.83
N LEU A 111 -21.35 0.66 2.91
CA LEU A 111 -20.82 -0.59 2.38
C LEU A 111 -20.94 -1.71 3.44
N PRO A 112 -21.81 -2.71 3.27
CA PRO A 112 -21.88 -3.83 4.19
C PRO A 112 -20.59 -4.64 4.15
N LEU A 113 -19.99 -4.87 5.31
CA LEU A 113 -18.73 -5.62 5.46
C LEU A 113 -18.88 -7.11 5.13
N ARG A 114 -20.05 -7.69 5.38
CA ARG A 114 -20.30 -9.14 5.24
C ARG A 114 -20.00 -9.66 3.82
N PRO A 115 -20.57 -9.09 2.74
CA PRO A 115 -20.24 -9.52 1.38
C PRO A 115 -18.75 -9.48 1.05
N VAL A 116 -18.03 -8.48 1.58
CA VAL A 116 -16.58 -8.35 1.36
C VAL A 116 -15.82 -9.49 2.05
N LEU A 117 -16.18 -9.82 3.29
CA LEU A 117 -15.55 -10.90 4.06
C LEU A 117 -15.86 -12.28 3.45
N GLU A 118 -17.09 -12.54 3.06
CA GLU A 118 -17.50 -13.78 2.40
C GLU A 118 -16.70 -14.01 1.11
N GLN A 119 -16.50 -12.94 0.33
CA GLN A 119 -15.70 -12.99 -0.88
C GLN A 119 -14.21 -13.28 -0.60
N VAL A 120 -13.64 -12.71 0.47
CA VAL A 120 -12.25 -13.01 0.88
C VAL A 120 -12.12 -14.49 1.27
N VAL A 121 -13.07 -15.02 2.04
CA VAL A 121 -13.08 -16.43 2.44
C VAL A 121 -13.22 -17.34 1.23
N ALA A 122 -14.10 -17.00 0.29
CA ALA A 122 -14.33 -17.79 -0.93
C ALA A 122 -13.13 -17.84 -1.88
N GLU A 123 -12.18 -16.91 -1.74
CA GLU A 123 -10.94 -16.90 -2.53
C GLU A 123 -9.80 -17.70 -1.91
N LEU A 124 -9.95 -18.19 -0.67
CA LEU A 124 -8.95 -19.07 -0.05
C LEU A 124 -9.00 -20.47 -0.68
N PRO A 125 -7.85 -21.08 -1.01
CA PRO A 125 -7.81 -22.45 -1.50
C PRO A 125 -8.39 -23.41 -0.45
N VAL A 126 -9.31 -24.28 -0.87
CA VAL A 126 -9.99 -25.28 -0.03
C VAL A 126 -9.01 -26.21 0.72
N GLY A 127 -7.74 -26.28 0.29
CA GLY A 127 -6.69 -27.09 0.91
C GLY A 127 -5.74 -26.37 1.89
N SER A 128 -5.89 -25.07 2.16
CA SER A 128 -4.97 -24.33 3.04
C SER A 128 -5.44 -24.20 4.51
N LEU A 129 -6.41 -25.00 4.94
CA LEU A 129 -7.04 -24.88 6.25
C LEU A 129 -6.70 -26.10 7.14
N ASP A 130 -5.55 -26.04 7.82
CA ASP A 130 -5.43 -26.68 9.14
C ASP A 130 -6.24 -25.91 10.21
N HIS A 131 -6.92 -24.83 9.82
CA HIS A 131 -7.74 -23.98 10.67
C HIS A 131 -9.13 -23.82 10.07
N VAL A 132 -10.15 -24.34 10.76
CA VAL A 132 -11.56 -24.13 10.40
C VAL A 132 -11.90 -22.64 10.54
N ILE A 133 -12.32 -21.99 9.47
CA ILE A 133 -12.88 -20.63 9.52
C ILE A 133 -14.37 -20.77 9.82
N GLU A 134 -14.75 -20.60 11.09
CA GLU A 134 -16.15 -20.49 11.49
C GLU A 134 -16.69 -19.11 11.10
N THR A 135 -17.69 -19.07 10.22
CA THR A 135 -18.41 -17.84 9.88
C THR A 135 -19.38 -17.52 11.02
N PHE A 136 -19.08 -16.49 11.81
CA PHE A 136 -19.99 -16.00 12.84
C PHE A 136 -21.05 -15.09 12.21
N ASP A 137 -22.30 -15.29 12.61
CA ASP A 137 -23.39 -14.42 12.19
C ASP A 137 -23.26 -13.06 12.89
N LEU A 138 -22.73 -12.08 12.16
CA LEU A 138 -22.70 -10.66 12.55
C LEU A 138 -24.09 -10.01 12.33
N SER A 139 -25.13 -10.58 12.93
CA SER A 139 -26.49 -10.00 12.98
C SER A 139 -26.55 -8.81 13.94
#